data_AF-A0ABD5Q3H8-F1
#
_entry.id   AF-A0ABD5Q3H8-F1
#
_cell.length_a   1.000
_cell.length_b   1.000
_cell.length_c   1.000
_cell.angle_alpha   90.00
_cell.angle_beta   90.00
_cell.angle_gamma   90.00
#
_symmetry.space_group_name_H-M   'P 1'
#
loop_
_entity.id
_entity.type
_entity.pdbx_description
1 polymer ?
#
loop_
_entity_poly.entity_id
_entity_poly.type
_entity_poly.pdbx_seq_one_letter_code
_entity_poly.pdbx_strand_id
1 'polypeptide(L)'
;MGFSETNLDFSEISVSTLVLYGENELGFVKRHVPRLADEIPNVTVREVPGAGHASNLDNPEFFTGALREFLAAHVSQNRRPLT
;
A
#
# COMPACT_ATOMS: atom_id res chain seq x y z
N MET A 1 -16.82 -21.57 -10.33
CA MET A 1 -15.35 -21.39 -10.33
C MET A 1 -14.93 -21.18 -8.89
N GLY A 2 -14.16 -22.10 -8.32
CA GLY A 2 -13.64 -21.94 -6.96
C GLY A 2 -12.34 -21.16 -7.01
N PHE A 3 -12.22 -20.10 -6.21
CA PHE A 3 -10.91 -19.51 -5.94
C PHE A 3 -10.14 -20.50 -5.07
N SER A 4 -8.89 -20.80 -5.42
CA SER A 4 -8.01 -21.57 -4.54
C SER A 4 -7.78 -20.75 -3.27
N GLU A 5 -8.15 -21.30 -2.11
CA GLU A 5 -7.82 -20.69 -0.82
C GLU A 5 -6.34 -20.94 -0.54
N THR A 6 -5.53 -19.89 -0.71
CA THR A 6 -4.16 -19.86 -0.20
C THR A 6 -4.17 -19.18 1.15
N ASN A 7 -3.79 -19.90 2.20
CA ASN A 7 -3.57 -19.29 3.51
C ASN A 7 -2.23 -18.54 3.48
N LEU A 8 -2.29 -17.21 3.52
CA LEU A 8 -1.11 -16.35 3.53
C LEU A 8 -0.90 -15.83 4.95
N ASP A 9 0.33 -15.97 5.46
CA ASP A 9 0.76 -15.33 6.70
C ASP A 9 1.40 -13.97 6.37
N PHE A 10 0.67 -12.88 6.66
CA PHE A 10 1.19 -11.53 6.42
C PHE A 10 2.18 -11.06 7.48
N SER A 11 2.32 -11.77 8.60
CA SER A 11 3.27 -11.41 9.66
C SER A 11 4.73 -11.59 9.23
N GLU A 12 4.97 -12.42 8.20
CA GLU A 12 6.31 -12.60 7.61
C GLU A 12 6.78 -11.41 6.75
N ILE A 13 5.90 -10.45 6.43
CA ILE A 13 6.26 -9.25 5.68
C ILE A 13 7.03 -8.29 6.60
N SER A 14 8.35 -8.42 6.59
CA SER A 14 9.26 -7.64 7.43
C SER A 14 9.63 -6.26 6.87
N VAL A 15 9.46 -6.03 5.56
CA VAL A 15 9.76 -4.74 4.92
C VAL A 15 8.66 -3.71 5.21
N SER A 16 9.04 -2.43 5.28
CA SER A 16 8.05 -1.35 5.36
C SER A 16 7.11 -1.41 4.15
N THR A 17 5.83 -1.27 4.41
CA THR A 17 4.76 -1.46 3.41
C THR A 17 3.81 -0.25 3.41
N LEU A 18 3.51 0.27 2.22
CA LEU A 18 2.49 1.29 2.01
C LEU A 18 1.28 0.68 1.30
N VAL A 19 0.10 0.79 1.91
CA VAL A 19 -1.19 0.45 1.29
C VAL A 19 -1.90 1.73 0.91
N LEU A 20 -2.20 1.89 -0.38
CA LEU A 20 -3.01 2.98 -0.93
C LEU A 20 -4.32 2.42 -1.48
N TYR A 21 -5.44 3.05 -1.15
CA TYR A 21 -6.76 2.69 -1.67
C TYR A 21 -7.62 3.94 -1.85
N GLY A 22 -8.54 3.92 -2.81
CA GLY A 22 -9.45 5.04 -3.06
C GLY A 22 -10.57 5.15 -2.01
N GLU A 23 -10.95 6.38 -1.67
CA GLU A 23 -12.11 6.67 -0.81
C GLU A 23 -13.41 6.02 -1.32
N ASN A 24 -13.60 6.06 -2.64
CA ASN A 24 -14.77 5.55 -3.37
C ASN A 24 -14.57 4.10 -3.88
N GLU A 25 -13.55 3.39 -3.40
CA GLU A 25 -13.32 1.99 -3.75
C GLU A 25 -14.49 1.10 -3.28
N LEU A 26 -14.75 0.02 -4.01
CA LEU A 26 -15.79 -0.95 -3.71
C LEU A 26 -15.57 -1.55 -2.32
N GLY A 27 -16.65 -1.66 -1.54
CA GLY A 27 -16.57 -2.09 -0.14
C GLY A 27 -15.91 -3.48 0.05
N PHE A 28 -16.08 -4.40 -0.91
CA PHE A 28 -15.43 -5.72 -0.83
C PHE A 28 -13.91 -5.67 -1.05
N VAL A 29 -13.38 -4.59 -1.63
CA VAL A 29 -11.94 -4.33 -1.72
C VAL A 29 -11.49 -3.61 -0.45
N LYS A 30 -12.23 -2.58 0.01
CA LYS A 30 -11.91 -1.85 1.26
C LYS A 30 -11.82 -2.77 2.48
N ARG A 31 -12.60 -3.87 2.53
CA ARG A 31 -12.56 -4.84 3.64
C ARG A 31 -11.20 -5.53 3.82
N HIS A 32 -10.32 -5.52 2.81
CA HIS A 32 -8.98 -6.08 2.94
C HIS A 32 -8.05 -5.16 3.74
N VAL A 33 -8.34 -3.86 3.79
CA VAL A 33 -7.48 -2.85 4.44
C VAL A 33 -7.32 -3.11 5.94
N PRO A 34 -8.37 -3.36 6.74
CA PRO A 34 -8.22 -3.69 8.16
C PRO A 34 -7.33 -4.93 8.38
N ARG A 35 -7.52 -5.97 7.57
CA ARG A 35 -6.71 -7.19 7.67
C ARG A 35 -5.22 -6.93 7.40
N LEU A 36 -4.90 -6.16 6.35
CA LEU A 36 -3.52 -5.80 6.03
C LEU A 36 -2.93 -4.87 7.11
N ALA A 37 -3.73 -3.96 7.66
CA ALA A 37 -3.32 -3.05 8.73
C ALA A 37 -3.00 -3.79 10.03
N ASP A 38 -3.77 -4.84 10.34
CA ASP A 38 -3.61 -5.62 11.56
C ASP A 38 -2.51 -6.69 11.45
N GLU A 39 -2.33 -7.31 10.28
CA GLU A 39 -1.42 -8.46 10.14
C GLU A 39 0.00 -8.10 9.65
N ILE A 40 0.21 -6.96 8.97
CA ILE A 40 1.54 -6.54 8.51
C ILE A 40 2.23 -5.68 9.58
N PRO A 41 3.39 -6.10 10.15
CA PRO A 41 4.01 -5.39 11.27
C PRO A 41 4.42 -3.93 10.99
N ASN A 42 4.89 -3.64 9.77
CA ASN A 42 5.46 -2.34 9.39
C ASN A 42 4.64 -1.67 8.27
N VAL A 43 3.33 -1.50 8.50
CA VAL A 43 2.40 -1.00 7.49
C VAL A 43 1.99 0.45 7.73
N THR A 44 1.90 1.22 6.65
CA THR A 44 1.24 2.52 6.60
C THR A 44 0.07 2.42 5.63
N VAL A 45 -1.11 2.87 6.06
CA VAL A 45 -2.33 2.85 5.26
C VAL A 45 -2.74 4.29 4.97
N ARG A 46 -3.01 4.62 3.70
CA ARG A 46 -3.54 5.94 3.31
C ARG A 46 -4.71 5.76 2.35
N GLU A 47 -5.81 6.45 2.63
CA GLU A 47 -6.93 6.57 1.71
C GLU A 47 -6.66 7.75 0.75
N VAL A 48 -6.95 7.55 -0.53
CA VAL A 48 -6.76 8.54 -1.61
C VAL A 48 -8.09 9.30 -1.79
N PRO A 49 -8.14 10.61 -1.47
CA PRO A 49 -9.40 11.37 -1.48
C PRO A 49 -10.03 11.43 -2.87
N GLY A 50 -11.34 11.20 -2.92
CA GLY A 50 -12.14 11.23 -4.15
C GLY A 50 -11.86 10.10 -5.16
N ALA A 51 -10.89 9.23 -4.90
CA ALA A 51 -10.45 8.20 -5.84
C ALA A 51 -11.24 6.90 -5.72
N GLY A 52 -11.37 6.17 -6.82
CA GLY A 52 -11.85 4.78 -6.87
C GLY A 52 -10.69 3.79 -7.06
N HIS A 53 -10.93 2.73 -7.83
CA HIS A 53 -9.96 1.66 -8.06
C HIS A 53 -8.66 2.14 -8.72
N ALA A 54 -8.78 3.05 -9.69
CA ALA A 54 -7.64 3.61 -10.39
C ALA A 54 -7.07 4.82 -9.64
N SER A 55 -6.74 4.66 -8.35
CA SER A 55 -6.44 5.80 -7.47
C SER A 55 -5.26 6.66 -7.92
N ASN A 56 -4.30 6.07 -8.64
CA ASN A 56 -3.18 6.77 -9.25
C ASN A 56 -3.59 7.68 -10.42
N LEU A 57 -4.72 7.41 -11.07
CA LEU A 57 -5.27 8.23 -12.16
C LEU A 57 -6.29 9.24 -11.63
N ASP A 58 -7.10 8.85 -10.66
CA ASP A 58 -8.17 9.68 -10.12
C ASP A 58 -7.62 10.86 -9.30
N ASN A 59 -6.55 10.63 -8.53
CA ASN A 59 -5.88 11.68 -7.75
C ASN A 59 -4.34 11.48 -7.79
N PRO A 60 -3.70 11.80 -8.94
CA PRO A 60 -2.29 11.53 -9.16
C PRO A 60 -1.37 12.32 -8.23
N GLU A 61 -1.79 13.52 -7.82
CA GLU A 61 -1.02 14.38 -6.91
C GLU A 61 -0.91 13.74 -5.53
N PHE A 62 -2.04 13.38 -4.92
CA PHE A 62 -2.03 12.73 -3.61
C PHE A 62 -1.32 11.37 -3.66
N PHE A 63 -1.63 10.55 -4.66
CA PHE A 63 -1.02 9.23 -4.82
C PHE A 63 0.51 9.33 -4.94
N THR A 64 1.00 10.19 -5.82
CA THR A 64 2.44 10.39 -6.03
C THR A 64 3.11 11.01 -4.81
N GLY A 65 2.42 11.93 -4.13
CA GLY A 65 2.91 12.54 -2.89
C GLY A 65 3.13 11.51 -1.79
N ALA A 66 2.11 10.69 -1.51
CA ALA A 66 2.19 9.61 -0.51
C ALA A 66 3.30 8.60 -0.85
N LEU A 67 3.46 8.25 -2.13
CA LEU A 67 4.55 7.37 -2.57
C LEU A 67 5.94 8.01 -2.32
N ARG A 68 6.11 9.30 -2.65
CA ARG A 68 7.38 10.01 -2.43
C ARG A 68 7.71 10.15 -0.96
N GLU A 69 6.74 10.49 -0.12
CA GLU A 69 6.89 10.56 1.34
C GLU A 69 7.37 9.21 1.90
N PHE A 70 6.68 8.14 1.52
CA PHE A 70 7.02 6.79 1.95
C PHE A 70 8.43 6.38 1.52
N LEU A 71 8.79 6.61 0.25
CA LEU A 71 10.13 6.29 -0.26
C LEU A 71 11.20 7.13 0.45
N ALA A 72 11.00 8.43 0.62
CA ALA A 72 11.97 9.29 1.30
C ALA A 72 12.25 8.85 2.75
N ALA A 73 11.23 8.35 3.46
CA ALA A 73 11.38 7.81 4.81
C ALA A 73 12.13 6.46 4.87
N HIS A 74 12.16 5.70 3.76
CA HIS A 74 12.66 4.32 3.73
C HIS A 74 13.81 4.06 2.75
N VAL A 75 14.29 5.08 2.04
CA VAL A 75 15.54 4.99 1.27
C VAL A 75 16.68 4.80 2.26
N SER A 76 17.17 3.56 2.36
CA SER A 76 18.47 3.29 2.95
C SER A 76 19.55 3.97 2.09
N GLN A 77 20.54 4.59 2.74
CA GLN A 77 21.70 5.22 2.09
C GLN A 77 22.65 4.19 1.45
N ASN A 78 22.13 3.19 0.72
CA ASN A 78 22.94 2.29 -0.10
C ASN A 78 23.27 2.96 -1.44
N ARG A 79 23.95 4.11 -1.38
CA ARG A 79 24.68 4.63 -2.54
C ARG A 79 25.93 3.76 -2.70
N ARG A 80 25.85 2.68 -3.50
CA ARG A 80 27.08 2.14 -4.10
C ARG A 80 27.65 3.24 -5.00
N PRO A 81 28.90 3.68 -4.79
CA PRO A 81 29.53 4.61 -5.73
C PRO A 81 29.58 3.96 -7.11
N LEU A 82 29.24 4.74 -8.15
CA LEU A 82 29.57 4.37 -9.53
C LEU A 82 31.10 4.46 -9.64
N THR A 83 31.79 3.32 -9.57
CA THR A 83 33.18 3.17 -10.02
C THR A 83 33.21 2.54 -11.39
#